data_AF-A0A837R7S8-F1
#
_entry.id   AF-A0A837R7S8-F1
#
_cell.length_a   1.000
_cell.length_b   1.000
_cell.length_c   1.000
_cell.angle_alpha   90.00
_cell.angle_beta   90.00
_cell.angle_gamma   90.00
#
_symmetry.space_group_name_H-M   'P 1'
#
loop_
_entity.id
_entity.type
_entity.pdbx_description
1 polymer ?
#
loop_
_entity_poly.entity_id
_entity_poly.type
_entity_poly.pdbx_seq_one_letter_code
_entity_poly.pdbx_strand_id
1 'polypeptide(L)'
;METKIEAIVTKTYGGAKVSYSAKAKRQLKTFAKQGWDHLPVCMAKTQYSLSDNPKLLGAPTGFTINVREFVPKLGAGFIVALTGNVLTMPGLPKHPAALDMDITDDGKISGLF
;
A
#
# COMPACT_ATOMS: atom_id res chain seq x y z
N MET A 1 10.99 11.74 -8.53
CA MET A 1 10.14 10.71 -7.87
C MET A 1 10.41 9.29 -8.37
N GLU A 2 10.41 9.04 -9.68
CA GLU A 2 10.59 7.69 -10.28
C GLU A 2 11.83 6.97 -9.77
N THR A 3 12.97 7.67 -9.71
CA THR A 3 14.25 7.13 -9.18
C THR A 3 14.14 6.63 -7.74
N LYS A 4 13.32 7.27 -6.90
CA LYS A 4 13.11 6.83 -5.50
C LYS A 4 12.34 5.51 -5.46
N ILE A 5 11.30 5.39 -6.28
CA ILE A 5 10.49 4.18 -6.38
C ILE A 5 11.33 3.04 -6.94
N GLU A 6 12.09 3.30 -8.00
CA GLU A 6 12.99 2.33 -8.61
C GLU A 6 14.08 1.87 -7.64
N ALA A 7 14.64 2.78 -6.83
CA ALA A 7 15.59 2.43 -5.78
C ALA A 7 14.97 1.49 -4.73
N ILE A 8 13.73 1.76 -4.27
CA ILE A 8 13.04 0.88 -3.34
C ILE A 8 12.82 -0.51 -3.96
N VAL A 9 12.34 -0.56 -5.21
CA VAL A 9 12.03 -1.83 -5.89
C VAL A 9 13.29 -2.66 -6.13
N THR A 10 14.37 -2.04 -6.59
CA THR A 10 15.62 -2.75 -6.93
C THR A 10 16.47 -3.08 -5.71
N LYS A 11 16.64 -2.15 -4.76
CA LYS A 11 17.54 -2.32 -3.61
C LYS A 11 16.88 -2.99 -2.41
N THR A 12 15.57 -2.83 -2.23
CA THR A 12 14.87 -3.38 -1.06
C THR A 12 14.03 -4.59 -1.44
N TYR A 13 13.30 -4.57 -2.55
CA TYR A 13 12.36 -5.65 -2.88
C TYR A 13 12.97 -6.76 -3.75
N GLY A 14 14.10 -6.52 -4.43
CA GLY A 14 14.67 -7.48 -5.38
C GLY A 14 13.98 -7.52 -6.74
N GLY A 15 13.11 -6.54 -7.02
CA GLY A 15 12.45 -6.39 -8.31
C GLY A 15 13.41 -5.83 -9.37
N ALA A 16 13.11 -6.09 -10.65
CA ALA A 16 13.91 -5.60 -11.76
C ALA A 16 13.47 -4.22 -12.25
N LYS A 17 12.16 -3.96 -12.28
CA LYS A 17 11.59 -2.77 -12.94
C LYS A 17 10.32 -2.27 -12.26
N VAL A 18 9.96 -1.04 -12.58
CA VAL A 18 8.69 -0.43 -12.19
C VAL A 18 7.92 -0.07 -13.45
N SER A 19 6.65 -0.46 -13.51
CA SER A 19 5.70 -0.04 -14.54
C SER A 19 4.72 0.97 -13.94
N TYR A 20 4.21 1.87 -14.77
CA TYR A 20 3.27 2.90 -14.35
C TYR A 20 2.06 2.89 -15.25
N SER A 21 0.87 2.92 -14.65
CA SER A 21 -0.38 3.12 -15.39
C SER A 21 -0.41 4.48 -16.09
N ALA A 22 -1.32 4.64 -17.06
CA ALA A 22 -1.53 5.93 -17.71
C ALA A 22 -1.88 7.05 -16.71
N LYS A 23 -2.65 6.74 -15.66
CA LYS A 23 -3.00 7.68 -14.59
C LYS A 23 -1.76 8.07 -13.77
N ALA A 24 -0.97 7.09 -13.34
CA ALA A 24 0.26 7.31 -12.59
C ALA A 24 1.25 8.18 -13.37
N LYS A 25 1.43 7.94 -14.68
CA LYS A 25 2.27 8.76 -15.56
C LYS A 25 1.80 10.22 -15.65
N ARG A 26 0.49 10.47 -15.69
CA ARG A 26 -0.07 11.84 -15.68
C ARG A 26 0.15 12.53 -14.34
N GLN A 27 0.00 11.81 -13.23
CA GLN A 27 0.23 12.33 -11.89
C GLN A 27 1.70 12.69 -11.68
N LEU A 28 2.64 11.85 -12.13
CA LEU A 28 4.07 12.13 -12.11
C LEU A 28 4.42 13.48 -12.74
N LYS A 29 3.90 13.73 -13.95
CA LYS A 29 4.09 15.02 -14.64
C LYS A 29 3.48 16.19 -13.87
N THR A 30 2.32 15.98 -13.23
CA THR A 30 1.63 17.01 -12.45
C THR A 30 2.41 17.34 -11.18
N PHE A 31 2.91 16.33 -10.47
CA PHE A 31 3.66 16.52 -9.24
C PHE A 31 5.00 17.19 -9.47
N ALA A 32 5.69 16.89 -10.58
CA ALA A 32 6.88 17.62 -10.98
C ALA A 32 6.59 19.11 -11.21
N LYS A 33 5.50 19.44 -11.92
CA LYS A 33 5.08 20.84 -12.13
C LYS A 33 4.72 21.58 -10.83
N GLN A 34 4.17 20.87 -9.85
CA GLN A 34 3.80 21.42 -8.55
C GLN A 34 4.97 21.42 -7.55
N GLY A 35 6.14 20.90 -7.95
CA GLY A 35 7.31 20.78 -7.09
C GLY A 35 7.15 19.76 -5.95
N TRP A 36 6.29 18.75 -6.08
CA TRP A 36 6.07 17.71 -5.05
C TRP A 36 6.93 16.46 -5.24
N ASP A 37 7.70 16.39 -6.31
CA ASP A 37 8.56 15.25 -6.66
C ASP A 37 9.76 15.04 -5.72
N HIS A 38 10.12 16.09 -4.96
CA HIS A 38 11.10 16.04 -3.88
C HIS A 38 10.58 15.32 -2.63
N LEU A 39 9.26 15.15 -2.46
CA LEU A 39 8.69 14.46 -1.30
C LEU A 39 9.09 12.97 -1.23
N PRO A 40 9.23 12.40 -0.03
CA PRO A 40 9.34 10.95 0.19
C PRO A 40 8.18 10.17 -0.42
N VAL A 41 8.43 8.89 -0.71
CA VAL A 41 7.42 7.97 -1.26
C VAL A 41 7.12 6.87 -0.25
N CYS A 42 5.83 6.63 0.00
CA CYS A 42 5.31 5.50 0.76
C CYS A 42 4.75 4.45 -0.20
N MET A 43 5.32 3.24 -0.22
CA MET A 43 4.86 2.16 -1.09
C MET A 43 3.70 1.42 -0.45
N ALA A 44 2.54 1.45 -1.10
CA ALA A 44 1.34 0.74 -0.66
C ALA A 44 1.10 -0.48 -1.56
N LYS A 45 1.61 -1.63 -1.10
CA LYS A 45 1.55 -2.94 -1.77
C LYS A 45 1.08 -4.02 -0.79
N THR A 46 0.89 -5.24 -1.28
CA THR A 46 0.66 -6.41 -0.43
C THR A 46 1.80 -6.62 0.57
N GLN A 47 1.45 -6.95 1.81
CA GLN A 47 2.39 -7.31 2.87
C GLN A 47 2.87 -8.77 2.77
N TYR A 48 2.17 -9.61 2.00
CA TYR A 48 2.45 -11.05 1.91
C TYR A 48 3.65 -11.41 1.02
N SER A 49 4.11 -10.48 0.18
CA SER A 49 5.21 -10.69 -0.76
C SER A 49 6.09 -9.45 -0.84
N LEU A 50 7.37 -9.61 -1.20
CA LEU A 50 8.22 -8.50 -1.61
C LEU A 50 7.75 -7.86 -2.92
N SER A 51 7.09 -8.63 -3.78
CA SER A 51 6.44 -8.16 -5.00
C SER A 51 5.07 -7.51 -4.73
N ASP A 52 4.40 -7.07 -5.79
CA ASP A 52 2.99 -6.65 -5.75
C ASP A 52 2.00 -7.83 -5.90
N ASN A 53 2.50 -9.06 -6.05
CA ASN A 53 1.72 -10.29 -6.13
C ASN A 53 1.82 -11.09 -4.82
N PRO A 54 0.71 -11.25 -4.04
CA PRO A 54 0.74 -11.94 -2.75
C PRO A 54 1.13 -13.42 -2.83
N LYS A 55 1.06 -14.04 -4.02
CA LYS A 55 1.39 -15.46 -4.21
C LYS A 55 2.88 -15.73 -4.40
N LEU A 56 3.70 -14.69 -4.63
CA LEU A 56 5.15 -14.85 -4.80
C LEU A 56 5.83 -14.81 -3.43
N LEU A 57 6.07 -15.98 -2.84
CA LEU A 57 6.61 -16.11 -1.49
C LEU A 57 8.15 -16.15 -1.46
N GLY A 58 8.73 -15.99 -0.27
CA GLY A 58 10.17 -16.01 -0.07
C GLY A 58 10.85 -14.72 -0.56
N ALA A 59 11.98 -14.87 -1.25
CA ALA A 59 12.75 -13.77 -1.83
C ALA A 59 12.65 -13.80 -3.37
N PRO A 60 11.49 -13.46 -3.97
CA PRO A 60 11.36 -13.43 -5.42
C PRO A 60 12.31 -12.39 -6.01
N THR A 61 12.76 -12.61 -7.24
CA THR A 61 13.63 -11.68 -7.96
C THR A 61 13.11 -11.46 -9.38
N GLY A 62 13.58 -10.40 -10.04
CA GLY A 62 13.29 -10.16 -11.46
C GLY A 62 11.85 -9.73 -11.76
N PHE A 63 11.01 -9.52 -10.75
CA PHE A 63 9.62 -9.11 -10.94
C PHE A 63 9.51 -7.61 -11.27
N THR A 64 8.36 -7.23 -11.85
CA THR A 64 8.02 -5.83 -12.14
C THR A 64 6.92 -5.38 -11.19
N ILE A 65 7.15 -4.28 -10.47
CA ILE A 65 6.12 -3.62 -9.65
C ILE A 65 5.29 -2.71 -10.54
N ASN A 66 3.97 -2.80 -10.46
CA ASN A 66 3.05 -1.99 -11.24
C ASN A 66 2.44 -0.91 -10.35
N VAL A 67 2.67 0.37 -10.63
CA VAL A 67 2.05 1.49 -9.89
C VAL A 67 0.81 1.97 -10.62
N ARG A 68 -0.35 1.82 -9.98
CA ARG A 68 -1.67 2.18 -10.52
C ARG A 68 -1.94 3.67 -10.40
N GLU A 69 -1.69 4.26 -9.25
CA GLU A 69 -1.89 5.69 -9.01
C GLU A 69 -1.09 6.17 -7.81
N PHE A 70 -1.06 7.48 -7.64
CA PHE A 70 -0.46 8.13 -6.49
C PHE A 70 -1.50 8.92 -5.69
N VAL A 71 -1.31 8.98 -4.38
CA VAL A 71 -2.12 9.82 -3.47
C VAL A 71 -1.18 10.74 -2.70
N PRO A 72 -1.17 12.06 -2.97
CA PRO A 72 -0.35 12.99 -2.23
C PRO A 72 -0.93 13.20 -0.82
N LYS A 73 -0.10 13.01 0.21
CA LYS A 73 -0.42 13.31 1.61
C LYS A 73 0.39 14.53 2.05
N LEU A 74 0.07 15.68 1.47
CA LEU A 74 0.89 16.90 1.56
C LEU A 74 1.09 17.38 3.01
N GLY A 75 0.03 17.34 3.84
CA GLY A 75 0.15 17.69 5.26
C GLY A 75 1.09 16.76 6.05
N ALA A 76 1.20 15.50 5.63
CA ALA A 76 2.13 14.53 6.22
C ALA A 76 3.51 14.53 5.52
N GLY A 77 3.66 15.27 4.42
CA GLY A 77 4.93 15.42 3.72
C GLY A 77 5.38 14.21 2.89
N PHE A 78 4.47 13.36 2.38
CA PHE A 78 4.85 12.24 1.50
C PHE A 78 3.80 11.93 0.41
N ILE A 79 4.19 11.12 -0.57
CA ILE A 79 3.31 10.63 -1.64
C ILE A 79 3.15 9.11 -1.50
N VAL A 80 1.91 8.64 -1.49
CA VAL A 80 1.62 7.20 -1.48
C VAL A 80 1.59 6.67 -2.90
N ALA A 81 2.36 5.63 -3.20
CA ALA A 81 2.34 4.90 -4.48
C ALA A 81 1.53 3.60 -4.32
N LEU A 82 0.39 3.51 -5.00
CA LEU A 82 -0.52 2.36 -4.92
C LEU A 82 -0.20 1.36 -6.02
N THR A 83 0.22 0.14 -5.67
CA THR A 83 0.56 -0.89 -6.67
C THR A 83 -0.58 -1.82 -7.02
N GLY A 84 -1.51 -2.04 -6.09
CA GLY A 84 -2.70 -2.86 -6.27
C GLY A 84 -3.95 -2.23 -5.66
N ASN A 85 -4.93 -3.08 -5.34
CA ASN A 85 -6.06 -2.69 -4.51
C ASN A 85 -5.63 -2.79 -3.05
N VAL A 86 -5.52 -1.63 -2.40
CA VAL A 86 -5.25 -1.52 -0.97
C VAL A 86 -6.58 -1.27 -0.28
N LEU A 87 -6.94 -2.16 0.65
CA LEU A 87 -8.16 -2.02 1.46
C LEU A 87 -7.98 -0.84 2.43
N THR A 88 -8.74 0.23 2.22
CA THR A 88 -8.80 1.39 3.14
C THR A 88 -9.99 1.32 4.09
N MET A 89 -10.94 0.42 3.83
CA MET A 89 -12.14 0.23 4.63
C MET A 89 -12.44 -1.27 4.70
N PRO A 90 -12.06 -1.95 5.78
CA PRO A 90 -12.39 -3.36 5.96
C PRO A 90 -13.89 -3.52 6.21
N GLY A 91 -14.48 -4.58 5.64
CA GLY A 91 -15.86 -4.98 5.93
C GLY A 91 -15.96 -5.92 7.13
N LEU A 92 -17.18 -6.14 7.60
CA LEU A 92 -17.45 -7.18 8.60
C LEU A 92 -17.46 -8.58 7.98
N PRO A 93 -16.98 -9.62 8.70
CA PRO A 93 -17.09 -11.00 8.25
C PRO A 93 -18.54 -11.49 8.34
N LYS A 94 -18.81 -12.68 7.78
CA LYS A 94 -20.15 -13.31 7.81
C LYS A 94 -20.71 -13.44 9.23
N HIS A 95 -19.85 -13.73 10.20
CA HIS A 95 -20.17 -13.73 11.63
C HIS A 95 -19.31 -12.68 12.33
N PRO A 96 -19.81 -11.45 12.52
CA PRO A 96 -19.03 -10.41 13.19
C PRO A 96 -18.91 -10.71 14.69
N ALA A 97 -17.73 -10.47 15.25
CA ALA A 97 -17.46 -10.65 16.68
C ALA A 97 -18.46 -9.91 17.60
N ALA A 98 -19.07 -8.83 17.10
CA ALA A 98 -20.12 -8.09 17.79
C ALA A 98 -21.34 -8.94 18.20
N LEU A 99 -21.60 -10.08 17.53
CA LEU A 99 -22.67 -11.00 17.91
C LEU A 99 -22.35 -11.81 19.18
N ASP A 100 -21.05 -11.97 19.49
CA ASP A 100 -20.56 -12.73 20.64
C ASP A 100 -20.14 -11.80 21.80
N MET A 101 -20.23 -10.48 21.61
CA MET A 101 -19.89 -9.48 22.62
C MET A 101 -21.05 -9.29 23.60
N ASP A 102 -20.76 -9.38 24.89
CA ASP A 102 -21.74 -9.20 25.96
C ASP A 102 -21.09 -8.70 27.26
N ILE A 103 -21.92 -8.29 28.22
CA ILE A 103 -21.54 -7.86 29.55
C ILE A 103 -22.37 -8.66 30.56
N THR A 104 -21.69 -9.44 31.40
CA THR A 104 -22.34 -10.20 32.48
C THR A 104 -22.84 -9.27 33.59
N ASP A 105 -23.73 -9.77 34.46
CA ASP A 105 -24.32 -8.99 35.57
C ASP A 105 -23.28 -8.42 36.56
N ASP A 106 -22.12 -9.06 36.70
CA ASP A 106 -20.98 -8.57 37.50
C ASP A 106 -20.08 -7.58 36.73
N GLY A 107 -20.50 -7.15 35.54
CA GLY A 107 -19.81 -6.15 34.72
C GLY A 107 -18.61 -6.68 33.92
N LYS A 108 -18.49 -8.01 33.77
CA LYS A 108 -17.39 -8.62 33.01
C LYS A 108 -17.75 -8.70 31.52
N ILE A 109 -16.84 -8.21 30.68
CA ILE A 109 -17.00 -8.22 29.22
C ILE A 109 -16.55 -9.58 28.64
N SER A 110 -17.32 -10.14 27.71
CA SER A 110 -16.97 -11.31 26.90
C SER A 110 -16.96 -11.00 25.40
N GLY A 111 -16.31 -11.84 24.59
CA GLY A 111 -16.33 -11.75 23.11
C GLY A 111 -15.46 -10.66 22.49
N LEU A 112 -14.68 -9.93 23.29
CA LEU A 112 -13.81 -8.84 22.80
C LEU A 112 -12.42 -9.32 22.32
N PHE A 113 -11.94 -10.45 22.86
CA PHE A 113 -10.65 -11.06 22.56
C PHE A 113 -10.74 -12.59 22.65
#